data_AF-A0A103RLQ4-F1
#
_entry.id   AF-A0A103RLQ4-F1
#
_cell.length_a   1.000
_cell.length_b   1.000
_cell.length_c   1.000
_cell.angle_alpha   90.00
_cell.angle_beta   90.00
_cell.angle_gamma   90.00
#
_symmetry.space_group_name_H-M   'P 1'
#
loop_
_entity.id
_entity.type
_entity.pdbx_description
1 polymer ?
#
loop_
_entity_poly.entity_id
_entity_poly.type
_entity_poly.pdbx_seq_one_letter_code
_entity_poly.pdbx_strand_id
1 'polypeptide(L)'
;MQSNSGGLTPAKAIQKDEAPLPRRKPIQTEEASADARRGRLARLDALRIEIRSLITDISHAADVELLDLMADEVGSFARHKAAQDARTWAATAAITLETGLMQLARATQPVIE
;
A
#
# COMPACT_ATOMS: atom_id res chain seq x y z
N MET A 1 -68.23 -23.19 24.34
CA MET A 1 -66.84 -22.77 24.04
C MET A 1 -66.91 -21.47 23.25
N GLN A 2 -66.45 -20.36 23.84
CA GLN A 2 -66.32 -19.07 23.15
C GLN A 2 -65.00 -19.05 22.38
N SER A 3 -65.02 -18.67 21.11
CA SER A 3 -63.80 -18.38 20.33
C SER A 3 -63.73 -16.88 20.07
N ASN A 4 -62.80 -16.21 20.73
CA ASN A 4 -62.41 -14.83 20.45
C ASN A 4 -61.50 -14.81 19.22
N SER A 5 -61.98 -14.29 18.10
CA SER A 5 -61.12 -13.85 16.99
C SER A 5 -61.19 -12.34 16.90
N GLY A 6 -60.30 -11.67 17.64
CA GLY A 6 -60.07 -10.23 17.53
C GLY A 6 -59.47 -9.91 16.16
N GLY A 7 -60.27 -9.36 15.26
CA GLY A 7 -59.79 -8.82 13.99
C GLY A 7 -58.94 -7.58 14.25
N LEU A 8 -57.64 -7.66 13.92
CA LEU A 8 -56.77 -6.49 13.88
C LEU A 8 -57.30 -5.50 12.84
N THR A 9 -57.44 -4.24 13.25
CA THR A 9 -57.76 -3.14 12.34
C THR A 9 -56.68 -3.00 11.26
N PRO A 10 -57.04 -2.77 9.99
CA PRO A 10 -56.05 -2.58 8.94
C PRO A 10 -55.15 -1.38 9.27
N ALA A 11 -53.84 -1.57 9.17
CA ALA A 11 -52.89 -0.47 9.25
C ALA A 11 -53.25 0.59 8.18
N LYS A 12 -53.28 1.87 8.59
CA LYS A 12 -53.52 3.01 7.68
C LYS A 12 -52.67 2.84 6.42
N ALA A 13 -53.32 2.89 5.26
CA ALA A 13 -52.64 2.88 3.98
C ALA A 13 -51.58 3.99 3.96
N ILE A 14 -50.35 3.62 3.64
CA ILE A 14 -49.24 4.56 3.40
C ILE A 14 -49.68 5.46 2.25
N GLN A 15 -50.05 6.71 2.55
CA GLN A 15 -50.22 7.73 1.53
C GLN A 15 -48.86 7.93 0.87
N LYS A 16 -48.74 7.46 -0.37
CA LYS A 16 -47.67 7.90 -1.27
C LYS A 16 -47.95 9.36 -1.60
N ASP A 17 -47.41 10.26 -0.80
CA ASP A 17 -47.18 11.63 -1.25
C ASP A 17 -46.07 11.56 -2.30
N GLU A 18 -46.48 11.38 -3.56
CA GLU A 18 -45.61 11.22 -4.72
C GLU A 18 -45.12 12.61 -5.19
N ALA A 19 -44.61 13.41 -4.26
CA ALA A 19 -43.79 14.56 -4.61
C ALA A 19 -42.46 14.02 -5.16
N PRO A 20 -42.06 14.38 -6.40
CA PRO A 20 -40.78 13.94 -6.94
C PRO A 20 -39.65 14.35 -5.97
N LEU A 21 -38.95 13.35 -5.42
CA LEU A 21 -37.78 13.60 -4.58
C LEU A 21 -36.82 14.50 -5.36
N PRO A 22 -36.32 15.60 -4.76
CA PRO A 22 -35.39 16.49 -5.43
C PRO A 22 -34.18 15.68 -5.92
N ARG A 23 -33.91 15.80 -7.22
CA ARG A 23 -32.81 15.10 -7.91
C ARG A 23 -31.50 15.36 -7.14
N ARG A 24 -30.80 14.30 -6.69
CA ARG A 24 -29.51 14.44 -6.02
C ARG A 24 -28.55 15.22 -6.92
N LYS A 25 -27.90 16.25 -6.37
CA LYS A 25 -26.82 16.96 -7.07
C LYS A 25 -25.71 15.96 -7.43
N PRO A 26 -25.07 16.08 -8.60
CA PRO A 26 -23.85 15.32 -8.88
C PRO A 26 -22.86 15.53 -7.74
N ILE A 27 -22.29 14.43 -7.22
CA ILE A 27 -21.20 14.51 -6.25
C ILE A 27 -20.05 15.20 -6.97
N GLN A 28 -19.71 16.42 -6.55
CA GLN A 28 -18.58 17.14 -7.13
C GLN A 28 -17.31 16.35 -6.82
N THR A 29 -16.62 15.94 -7.88
CA THR A 29 -15.29 15.32 -7.74
C THR A 29 -14.32 16.45 -7.42
N GLU A 30 -13.72 16.42 -6.22
CA GLU A 30 -12.78 17.45 -5.78
C GLU A 30 -11.41 17.22 -6.46
N GLU A 31 -11.24 17.78 -7.66
CA GLU A 31 -10.03 17.62 -8.47
C GLU A 31 -8.75 18.04 -7.74
N ALA A 32 -8.80 19.12 -6.95
CA ALA A 32 -7.68 19.58 -6.15
C ALA A 32 -7.20 18.55 -5.11
N SER A 33 -8.13 17.79 -4.49
CA SER A 33 -7.75 16.75 -3.53
C SER A 33 -7.28 15.47 -4.22
N ALA A 34 -7.77 15.19 -5.43
CA ALA A 34 -7.27 14.14 -6.31
C ALA A 34 -5.83 14.42 -6.78
N ASP A 35 -5.52 15.66 -7.19
CA ASP A 35 -4.18 16.08 -7.61
C ASP A 35 -3.18 16.07 -6.46
N ALA A 36 -3.59 16.52 -5.27
CA ALA A 36 -2.77 16.40 -4.07
C ALA A 36 -2.46 14.92 -3.73
N ARG A 37 -3.43 14.02 -3.93
CA ARG A 37 -3.24 12.57 -3.74
C ARG A 37 -2.29 12.00 -4.77
N ARG A 38 -2.43 12.38 -6.03
CA ARG A 38 -1.55 11.97 -7.13
C ARG A 38 -0.12 12.47 -6.93
N GLY A 39 0.07 13.71 -6.48
CA GLY A 39 1.38 14.26 -6.12
C GLY A 39 2.06 13.51 -4.96
N ARG A 40 1.29 13.10 -3.93
CA ARG A 40 1.81 12.26 -2.85
C ARG A 40 2.25 10.87 -3.33
N LEU A 41 1.48 10.25 -4.22
CA LEU A 41 1.85 8.96 -4.82
C LEU A 41 3.12 9.07 -5.67
N ALA A 42 3.23 10.10 -6.50
CA ALA A 42 4.44 10.34 -7.30
C ALA A 42 5.70 10.51 -6.44
N ARG A 43 5.59 11.21 -5.30
CA ARG A 43 6.70 11.33 -4.33
C ARG A 43 7.08 9.98 -3.73
N LEU A 44 6.12 9.13 -3.40
CA LEU A 44 6.39 7.79 -2.88
C LEU A 44 7.09 6.90 -3.92
N ASP A 45 6.67 6.98 -5.18
CA ASP A 45 7.31 6.25 -6.27
C ASP A 45 8.75 6.73 -6.52
N ALA A 46 9.01 8.03 -6.44
CA ALA A 46 10.35 8.58 -6.55
C ALA A 46 11.27 8.05 -5.43
N LEU A 47 10.82 8.12 -4.17
CA LEU A 47 11.56 7.58 -3.03
C LEU A 47 11.81 6.06 -3.16
N ARG A 48 10.84 5.32 -3.72
CA ARG A 48 10.99 3.89 -3.99
C ARG A 48 12.10 3.61 -4.99
N ILE A 49 12.22 4.41 -6.04
CA ILE A 49 13.30 4.27 -7.04
C ILE A 49 14.65 4.57 -6.38
N GLU A 50 14.76 5.65 -5.62
CA GLU A 50 16.00 6.01 -4.92
C GLU A 50 16.45 4.94 -3.94
N ILE A 51 15.54 4.43 -3.11
CA ILE A 51 15.86 3.38 -2.13
C ILE A 51 16.32 2.09 -2.82
N ARG A 52 15.70 1.72 -3.96
CA ARG A 52 16.14 0.56 -4.74
C ARG A 52 17.54 0.77 -5.32
N SER A 53 17.82 1.96 -5.84
CA SER A 53 19.17 2.31 -6.31
C SER A 53 20.19 2.13 -5.20
N LEU A 54 19.92 2.68 -4.01
CA LEU A 54 20.81 2.57 -2.86
C LEU A 54 21.07 1.11 -2.45
N ILE A 55 20.05 0.25 -2.47
CA ILE A 55 20.23 -1.18 -2.19
C ILE A 55 21.13 -1.86 -3.22
N THR A 56 20.96 -1.53 -4.50
CA THR A 56 21.83 -2.02 -5.57
C THR A 56 23.27 -1.55 -5.37
N ASP A 57 23.47 -0.27 -5.03
CA ASP A 57 24.80 0.30 -4.79
C ASP A 57 25.50 -0.37 -3.61
N ILE A 58 24.79 -0.59 -2.48
CA ILE A 58 25.32 -1.29 -1.30
C ILE A 58 25.70 -2.73 -1.65
N SER A 59 24.81 -3.44 -2.37
CA SER A 59 25.08 -4.83 -2.77
C SER A 59 26.28 -4.92 -3.69
N HIS A 60 26.39 -3.99 -4.65
CA HIS A 60 27.50 -3.95 -5.59
C HIS A 60 28.83 -3.62 -4.89
N ALA A 61 28.85 -2.64 -4.00
CA ALA A 61 30.03 -2.30 -3.21
C ALA A 61 30.49 -3.49 -2.35
N ALA A 62 29.56 -4.21 -1.73
CA ALA A 62 29.86 -5.42 -0.96
C ALA A 62 30.43 -6.53 -1.85
N ASP A 63 29.89 -6.73 -3.06
CA ASP A 63 30.41 -7.73 -4.00
C ASP A 63 31.83 -7.39 -4.48
N VAL A 64 32.12 -6.11 -4.76
CA VAL A 64 33.47 -5.66 -5.11
C VAL A 64 34.45 -5.88 -3.95
N GLU A 65 34.08 -5.52 -2.73
CA GLU A 65 34.93 -5.75 -1.54
C GLU A 65 35.22 -7.25 -1.34
N LEU A 66 34.23 -8.12 -1.56
CA LEU A 66 34.44 -9.57 -1.50
C LEU A 66 35.43 -10.06 -2.57
N LEU A 67 35.35 -9.53 -3.80
CA LEU A 67 36.29 -9.89 -4.88
C LEU A 67 37.71 -9.40 -4.57
N ASP A 68 37.86 -8.18 -4.07
CA ASP A 68 39.17 -7.62 -3.69
C ASP A 68 39.81 -8.45 -2.58
N LEU A 69 39.03 -8.88 -1.59
CA LEU A 69 39.49 -9.74 -0.49
C LEU A 69 39.80 -11.17 -0.94
N MET A 70 39.19 -11.66 -2.01
CA MET A 70 39.55 -12.96 -2.59
C MET A 70 40.86 -12.90 -3.39
N ALA A 71 41.18 -11.74 -3.96
CA ALA A 71 42.43 -11.52 -4.68
C ALA A 71 43.62 -11.28 -3.74
N ASP A 72 43.37 -10.76 -2.53
CA ASP A 72 44.38 -10.61 -1.48
C ASP A 72 44.47 -11.89 -0.62
N GLU A 73 45.53 -12.68 -0.80
CA GLU A 73 45.77 -13.92 -0.02
C GLU A 73 45.90 -13.66 1.51
N VAL A 74 46.01 -12.39 1.94
CA VAL A 74 46.10 -11.94 3.33
C VAL A 74 44.79 -11.26 3.80
N GLY A 75 43.65 -11.56 3.16
CA GLY A 75 42.35 -10.96 3.49
C GLY A 75 41.94 -11.12 4.95
N SER A 76 41.61 -10.01 5.62
CA SER A 76 41.10 -10.01 7.00
C SER A 76 39.69 -10.61 7.05
N PHE A 77 39.53 -11.74 7.76
CA PHE A 77 38.22 -12.41 7.98
C PHE A 77 37.12 -11.44 8.44
N ALA A 78 37.45 -10.43 9.25
CA ALA A 78 36.50 -9.43 9.72
C ALA A 78 35.91 -8.59 8.57
N ARG A 79 36.71 -8.24 7.57
CA ARG A 79 36.25 -7.49 6.38
C ARG A 79 35.40 -8.38 5.49
N HIS A 80 35.81 -9.63 5.27
CA HIS A 80 35.03 -10.58 4.50
C HIS A 80 33.63 -10.78 5.10
N LYS A 81 33.58 -10.97 6.42
CA LYS A 81 32.31 -11.08 7.15
C LYS A 81 31.48 -9.80 7.03
N ALA A 82 32.07 -8.62 7.17
CA ALA A 82 31.36 -7.35 7.05
C ALA A 82 30.75 -7.17 5.65
N ALA A 83 31.50 -7.46 4.58
CA ALA A 83 31.01 -7.40 3.21
C ALA A 83 29.89 -8.42 2.95
N GLN A 84 30.04 -9.65 3.44
CA GLN A 84 29.00 -10.68 3.35
C GLN A 84 27.72 -10.29 4.13
N ASP A 85 27.87 -9.73 5.33
CA ASP A 85 26.76 -9.22 6.14
C ASP A 85 26.05 -8.08 5.39
N ALA A 86 26.81 -7.14 4.80
CA ALA A 86 26.25 -6.03 4.02
C ALA A 86 25.42 -6.52 2.82
N ARG A 87 25.95 -7.49 2.04
CA ARG A 87 25.22 -8.13 0.93
C ARG A 87 23.93 -8.80 1.41
N THR A 88 24.00 -9.54 2.52
CA THR A 88 22.85 -10.27 3.08
C THR A 88 21.78 -9.30 3.58
N TRP A 89 22.17 -8.23 4.25
CA TRP A 89 21.25 -7.22 4.77
C TRP A 89 20.64 -6.38 3.65
N ALA A 90 21.41 -6.04 2.61
CA ALA A 90 20.89 -5.37 1.43
C ALA A 90 19.82 -6.23 0.72
N ALA A 91 20.07 -7.52 0.52
CA ALA A 91 19.08 -8.46 -0.03
C ALA A 91 17.82 -8.58 0.84
N THR A 92 18.00 -8.64 2.16
CA THR A 92 16.87 -8.69 3.10
C THR A 92 16.05 -7.40 3.04
N ALA A 93 16.71 -6.24 3.05
CA ALA A 93 16.08 -4.93 2.97
C ALA A 93 15.26 -4.78 1.69
N ALA A 94 15.79 -5.24 0.54
CA ALA A 94 15.04 -5.26 -0.72
C ALA A 94 13.70 -5.97 -0.57
N ILE A 95 13.72 -7.22 -0.08
CA ILE A 95 12.51 -8.04 0.07
C ILE A 95 11.49 -7.38 1.02
N THR A 96 11.95 -6.88 2.17
CA THR A 96 11.08 -6.23 3.16
C THR A 96 10.44 -4.97 2.60
N LEU A 97 11.22 -4.12 1.91
CA LEU A 97 10.72 -2.88 1.33
C LEU A 97 9.72 -3.16 0.20
N GLU A 98 10.00 -4.11 -0.69
CA GLU A 98 9.07 -4.47 -1.75
C GLU A 98 7.75 -5.00 -1.21
N THR A 99 7.82 -5.85 -0.18
CA THR A 99 6.63 -6.38 0.48
C THR A 99 5.83 -5.26 1.16
N GLY A 100 6.48 -4.39 1.92
CA GLY A 100 5.82 -3.27 2.59
C GLY A 100 5.18 -2.29 1.61
N LEU A 101 5.86 -1.98 0.51
CA LEU A 101 5.33 -1.12 -0.54
C LEU A 101 4.14 -1.76 -1.28
N MET A 102 4.19 -3.06 -1.53
CA MET A 102 3.06 -3.79 -2.09
C MET A 102 1.83 -3.72 -1.16
N GLN A 103 2.03 -3.86 0.15
CA GLN A 103 0.95 -3.73 1.14
C GLN A 103 0.37 -2.31 1.18
N LEU A 104 1.22 -1.28 1.17
CA LEU A 104 0.78 0.12 1.14
C LEU A 104 0.03 0.47 -0.15
N ALA A 105 0.49 -0.02 -1.30
CA ALA A 105 -0.20 0.15 -2.57
C ALA A 105 -1.60 -0.47 -2.51
N ARG A 106 -1.72 -1.69 -1.97
CA ARG A 106 -3.03 -2.34 -1.78
C ARG A 106 -3.93 -1.57 -0.82
N ALA A 107 -3.39 -1.01 0.26
CA ALA A 107 -4.16 -0.23 1.23
C ALA A 107 -4.66 1.12 0.67
N THR A 108 -4.04 1.62 -0.39
CA THR A 108 -4.36 2.92 -0.99
C THR A 108 -5.16 2.83 -2.29
N GLN A 109 -5.35 1.61 -2.82
CA GLN A 109 -6.24 1.39 -3.97
C GLN A 109 -7.71 1.58 -3.55
N PRO A 110 -8.53 2.27 -4.38
CA PRO A 110 -9.95 2.36 -4.12
C PRO A 110 -10.56 0.95 -4.15
N VAL A 111 -11.36 0.63 -3.13
CA VAL A 111 -12.19 -0.59 -3.16
C VAL A 111 -13.23 -0.36 -4.24
N ILE A 112 -13.08 -1.06 -5.37
CA ILE A 112 -14.11 -1.16 -6.38
C ILE A 112 -15.06 -2.25 -5.90
N GLU A 113 -16.17 -1.86 -5.29
CA GLU A 113 -17.31 -2.75 -5.01
C GLU A 113 -18.16 -2.97 -6.28
#